data_AF-B4UIF1-F1
#
_entry.id   AF-B4UIF1-F1
#
_cell.length_a   1.000
_cell.length_b   1.000
_cell.length_c   1.000
_cell.angle_alpha   90.00
_cell.angle_beta   90.00
_cell.angle_gamma   90.00
#
_symmetry.space_group_name_H-M   'P 1'
#
loop_
_entity.id
_entity.type
_entity.pdbx_description
1 polymer ?
#
loop_
_entity_poly.entity_id
_entity_poly.type
_entity_poly.pdbx_seq_one_letter_code
_entity_poly.pdbx_strand_id
1 'polypeptide(L)'
;MLRARRTTLGLTDAEVAGRAGLSRNELRDLEQHEDEAVHVVQLRNLRLLCAVLGVDALDLLGIPCASCARADAGRLGGGRHDVVRERRIALGLSQAALADRIGFEAGVVADIERDPDYLEGWSAGLVLSLAEVLGVPPQVLLDVRCRKCGR
;
A
#
# COMPACT_ATOMS: atom_id res chain seq x y z
N MET A 1 -10.08 -8.02 -13.17
CA MET A 1 -10.94 -6.86 -12.78
C MET A 1 -10.57 -5.55 -13.49
N LEU A 2 -9.29 -5.16 -13.51
CA LEU A 2 -8.83 -3.84 -13.99
C LEU A 2 -9.19 -3.54 -15.45
N ARG A 3 -8.97 -4.50 -16.35
CA ARG A 3 -9.29 -4.37 -17.79
C ARG A 3 -10.75 -3.99 -18.03
N ALA A 4 -11.68 -4.74 -17.43
CA ALA A 4 -13.11 -4.48 -17.57
C ALA A 4 -13.49 -3.07 -17.09
N ARG A 5 -12.88 -2.63 -15.98
CA ARG A 5 -13.11 -1.28 -15.45
C ARG A 5 -12.61 -0.20 -16.40
N ARG A 6 -11.40 -0.36 -16.92
CA ARG A 6 -10.83 0.54 -17.93
C ARG A 6 -11.70 0.63 -19.18
N THR A 7 -12.13 -0.50 -19.74
CA THR A 7 -13.00 -0.53 -20.92
C THR A 7 -14.33 0.17 -20.67
N THR A 8 -14.92 0.00 -19.48
CA THR A 8 -16.16 0.70 -19.09
C THR A 8 -15.99 2.22 -19.05
N LEU A 9 -14.80 2.70 -18.69
CA LEU A 9 -14.46 4.12 -18.68
C LEU A 9 -14.09 4.66 -20.07
N GLY A 10 -14.04 3.81 -21.10
CA GLY A 10 -13.62 4.19 -22.45
C GLY A 10 -12.15 4.59 -22.55
N LEU A 11 -11.30 4.17 -21.61
CA LEU A 11 -9.89 4.54 -21.57
C LEU A 11 -9.00 3.54 -22.30
N THR A 12 -8.03 4.05 -23.03
CA THR A 12 -6.96 3.25 -23.63
C THR A 12 -5.91 2.83 -22.60
N ASP A 13 -5.16 1.78 -22.90
CA ASP A 13 -4.04 1.31 -22.09
C ASP A 13 -3.00 2.44 -21.89
N ALA A 14 -2.76 3.23 -22.95
CA ALA A 14 -1.81 4.33 -22.92
C ALA A 14 -2.24 5.46 -21.97
N GLU A 15 -3.53 5.79 -21.94
CA GLU A 15 -4.06 6.82 -21.05
C GLU A 15 -4.00 6.39 -19.59
N VAL A 16 -4.38 5.14 -19.29
CA VAL A 16 -4.33 4.63 -17.91
C VAL A 16 -2.89 4.53 -17.43
N ALA A 17 -2.01 3.93 -18.24
CA ALA A 17 -0.60 3.77 -17.89
C ALA A 17 0.06 5.14 -17.64
N GLY A 18 -0.13 6.11 -18.55
CA GLY A 18 0.42 7.45 -18.41
C GLY A 18 -0.09 8.19 -17.17
N ARG A 19 -1.39 8.08 -16.84
CA ARG A 19 -1.96 8.71 -15.63
C ARG A 19 -1.56 8.01 -14.33
N ALA A 20 -1.29 6.71 -14.38
CA ALA A 20 -0.89 5.90 -13.23
C ALA A 20 0.63 5.88 -12.98
N GLY A 21 1.43 6.49 -13.86
CA GLY A 21 2.89 6.42 -13.77
C GLY A 21 3.46 5.03 -14.11
N LEU A 22 2.72 4.23 -14.89
CA LEU A 22 3.10 2.89 -15.32
C LEU A 22 3.50 2.90 -16.79
N SER A 23 4.32 1.94 -17.19
CA SER A 23 4.46 1.54 -18.58
C SER A 23 3.23 0.76 -19.06
N ARG A 24 3.06 0.67 -20.38
CA ARG A 24 1.99 -0.16 -20.98
C ARG A 24 2.16 -1.65 -20.67
N ASN A 25 3.40 -2.10 -20.44
CA ASN A 25 3.69 -3.48 -20.10
C ASN A 25 3.24 -3.76 -18.67
N GLU A 26 3.65 -2.94 -17.70
CA GLU A 26 3.23 -3.08 -16.30
C GLU A 26 1.70 -3.04 -16.15
N LEU A 27 1.01 -2.15 -16.87
CA LEU A 27 -0.46 -2.14 -16.85
C LEU A 27 -1.05 -3.44 -17.42
N ARG A 28 -0.47 -3.97 -18.49
CA ARG A 28 -0.93 -5.20 -19.11
C ARG A 28 -0.70 -6.41 -18.21
N ASP A 29 0.44 -6.44 -17.52
CA ASP A 29 0.77 -7.50 -16.57
C ASP A 29 -0.21 -7.47 -15.39
N LEU A 30 -0.50 -6.30 -14.83
CA LEU A 30 -1.55 -6.08 -13.84
C LEU A 30 -2.96 -6.52 -14.31
N GLU A 31 -3.27 -6.37 -15.59
CA GLU A 31 -4.56 -6.80 -16.14
C GLU A 31 -4.66 -8.33 -16.29
N GLN A 32 -3.52 -9.02 -16.39
CA GLN A 32 -3.41 -10.45 -16.64
C GLN A 32 -3.13 -11.27 -15.37
N HIS A 33 -2.47 -10.66 -14.39
CA HIS A 33 -1.95 -11.31 -13.20
C HIS A 33 -2.35 -10.49 -11.97
N GLU A 34 -3.17 -11.09 -11.10
CA GLU A 34 -3.76 -10.38 -9.95
C GLU A 34 -2.73 -10.09 -8.85
N ASP A 35 -1.67 -10.89 -8.77
CA ASP A 35 -0.59 -10.80 -7.78
C ASP A 35 0.44 -9.70 -8.09
N GLU A 36 0.52 -9.23 -9.34
CA GLU A 36 1.40 -8.12 -9.76
C GLU A 36 1.12 -6.83 -8.96
N ALA A 37 -0.14 -6.61 -8.60
CA ALA A 37 -0.56 -5.46 -7.80
C ALA A 37 0.05 -5.48 -6.38
N VAL A 38 0.38 -6.66 -5.87
CA VAL A 38 0.99 -6.86 -4.55
C VAL A 38 2.51 -6.78 -4.67
N HIS A 39 3.11 -7.47 -5.64
CA HIS A 39 4.54 -7.75 -5.60
C HIS A 39 5.41 -6.75 -6.38
N VAL A 40 4.89 -6.16 -7.45
CA VAL A 40 5.73 -5.45 -8.43
C VAL A 40 5.48 -3.96 -8.42
N VAL A 41 4.22 -3.53 -8.29
CA VAL A 41 3.87 -2.12 -8.46
C VAL A 41 4.12 -1.33 -7.18
N GLN A 42 4.87 -0.22 -7.33
CA GLN A 42 5.09 0.75 -6.26
C GLN A 42 3.75 1.30 -5.73
N LEU A 43 3.67 1.51 -4.42
CA LEU A 43 2.46 1.95 -3.73
C LEU A 43 1.89 3.23 -4.35
N ARG A 44 2.75 4.19 -4.72
CA ARG A 44 2.33 5.42 -5.41
C ARG A 44 1.56 5.14 -6.68
N ASN A 45 2.12 4.27 -7.54
CA ASN A 45 1.54 3.95 -8.83
C ASN A 45 0.27 3.12 -8.67
N LEU A 46 0.21 2.22 -7.69
CA LEU A 46 -1.00 1.48 -7.34
C LEU A 46 -2.14 2.42 -6.92
N ARG A 47 -1.84 3.42 -6.07
CA ARG A 47 -2.82 4.42 -5.63
C ARG A 47 -3.33 5.27 -6.80
N LEU A 48 -2.43 5.72 -7.68
CA LEU A 48 -2.80 6.47 -8.88
C LEU A 48 -3.65 5.62 -9.83
N LEU A 49 -3.29 4.35 -10.05
CA LEU A 49 -4.09 3.41 -10.84
C LEU A 49 -5.50 3.26 -10.28
N CYS A 50 -5.62 3.05 -8.97
CA CYS A 50 -6.92 2.94 -8.28
C CYS A 50 -7.74 4.22 -8.44
N ALA A 51 -7.11 5.40 -8.34
CA ALA A 51 -7.78 6.69 -8.54
C ALA A 51 -8.27 6.85 -9.99
N VAL A 52 -7.42 6.56 -10.98
CA VAL A 52 -7.75 6.66 -12.42
C VAL A 52 -8.90 5.73 -12.79
N LEU A 53 -8.87 4.48 -12.32
CA LEU A 53 -9.90 3.49 -12.64
C LEU A 53 -11.11 3.58 -11.71
N GLY A 54 -11.05 4.39 -10.66
CA GLY A 54 -12.08 4.43 -9.63
C GLY A 54 -12.29 3.05 -9.00
N VAL A 55 -11.21 2.33 -8.71
CA VAL A 55 -11.20 1.03 -8.00
C VAL A 55 -10.83 1.26 -6.53
N ASP A 56 -11.39 0.45 -5.63
CA ASP A 56 -11.00 0.45 -4.21
C ASP A 56 -9.71 -0.36 -4.05
N ALA A 57 -8.69 0.24 -3.43
CA ALA A 57 -7.38 -0.39 -3.28
C ALA A 57 -7.41 -1.61 -2.34
N LEU A 58 -8.28 -1.61 -1.31
CA LEU A 58 -8.43 -2.76 -0.43
C LEU A 58 -9.09 -3.92 -1.16
N ASP A 59 -10.14 -3.64 -1.95
CA ASP A 59 -10.77 -4.67 -2.79
C ASP A 59 -9.78 -5.20 -3.85
N LEU A 60 -8.96 -4.34 -4.47
CA LEU A 60 -7.93 -4.74 -5.44
C LEU A 60 -6.87 -5.67 -4.82
N LEU A 61 -6.46 -5.38 -3.58
CA LEU A 61 -5.45 -6.17 -2.87
C LEU A 61 -6.04 -7.35 -2.09
N GLY A 62 -7.36 -7.56 -2.13
CA GLY A 62 -8.03 -8.61 -1.36
C GLY A 62 -7.96 -8.41 0.16
N ILE A 63 -7.77 -7.18 0.63
CA ILE A 63 -7.56 -6.87 2.05
C ILE A 63 -8.91 -6.54 2.71
N PRO A 64 -9.30 -7.25 3.78
CA PRO A 64 -10.49 -6.88 4.54
C PRO A 64 -10.25 -5.56 5.29
N CYS A 65 -11.21 -4.64 5.20
CA CYS A 65 -11.14 -3.39 5.96
C CYS A 65 -11.27 -3.67 7.47
N ALA A 66 -10.23 -3.35 8.24
CA ALA A 66 -10.24 -3.62 9.68
C ALA A 66 -11.30 -2.81 10.44
N SER A 67 -11.62 -1.59 9.97
CA SER A 67 -12.70 -0.77 10.51
C SER A 67 -14.08 -1.41 10.30
N CYS A 68 -14.34 -1.97 9.11
CA CYS A 68 -15.57 -2.71 8.82
C CYS A 68 -15.66 -4.00 9.64
N ALA A 69 -14.52 -4.64 9.90
CA ALA A 69 -14.42 -5.85 10.70
C ALA A 69 -14.53 -5.62 12.22
N ARG A 70 -14.69 -4.37 12.68
CA ARG A 70 -14.64 -3.98 14.11
C ARG A 70 -13.36 -4.42 14.83
N ALA A 71 -12.28 -4.68 14.09
CA ALA A 71 -10.97 -4.73 14.71
C ALA A 71 -10.67 -3.30 15.20
N ASP A 72 -10.12 -3.19 16.41
CA ASP A 72 -9.78 -1.91 17.03
C ASP A 72 -8.64 -1.25 16.25
N ALA A 73 -8.98 -0.65 15.10
CA ALA A 73 -8.08 0.07 14.24
C ALA A 73 -7.86 1.47 14.81
N GLY A 74 -7.56 1.52 16.12
CA GLY A 74 -7.46 2.74 16.92
C GLY A 74 -6.84 3.87 16.12
N ARG A 75 -7.34 5.10 16.29
CA ARG A 75 -6.83 6.25 15.55
C ARG A 75 -5.34 6.43 15.88
N LEU A 76 -4.50 5.92 15.01
CA LEU A 76 -3.08 6.20 15.02
C LEU A 76 -2.94 7.63 14.49
N GLY A 77 -2.35 8.50 15.32
CA GLY A 77 -2.09 9.89 14.95
C GLY A 77 -0.87 9.99 14.03
N GLY A 78 -0.75 11.09 13.29
CA GLY A 78 0.44 11.39 12.49
C GLY A 78 0.48 10.73 11.11
N GLY A 79 1.63 10.85 10.45
CA GLY A 79 1.88 10.21 9.16
C GLY A 79 2.29 8.74 9.33
N ARG A 80 2.35 7.98 8.23
CA ARG A 80 2.77 6.57 8.26
C ARG A 80 4.13 6.35 8.93
N HIS A 81 5.07 7.27 8.72
CA HIS A 81 6.39 7.27 9.35
C HIS A 81 6.33 7.37 10.88
N ASP A 82 5.42 8.20 11.41
CA ASP A 82 5.17 8.30 12.85
C ASP A 82 4.57 7.00 13.38
N VAL A 83 3.60 6.44 12.66
CA VAL A 83 2.99 5.14 13.02
C VAL A 83 4.05 4.04 13.11
N VAL A 84 4.94 3.95 12.12
CA VAL A 84 6.04 2.97 12.13
C VAL A 84 6.91 3.15 13.37
N ARG A 85 7.33 4.39 13.65
CA ARG A 85 8.17 4.73 14.80
C ARG A 85 7.50 4.38 16.13
N GLU A 86 6.27 4.85 16.32
CA GLU A 86 5.50 4.64 17.56
C GLU A 86 5.27 3.16 17.83
N ARG A 87 4.87 2.39 16.81
CA ARG A 87 4.61 0.96 16.94
C ARG A 87 5.88 0.18 17.18
N ARG A 88 6.98 0.53 16.50
CA ARG A 88 8.29 -0.08 16.75
C ARG A 88 8.71 0.11 18.21
N ILE A 89 8.60 1.33 18.74
CA ILE A 89 8.94 1.66 20.13
C ILE A 89 8.02 0.91 21.10
N ALA A 90 6.70 0.88 20.84
CA ALA A 90 5.73 0.17 21.68
C ALA A 90 5.99 -1.35 21.74
N LEU A 91 6.56 -1.92 20.67
CA LEU A 91 6.98 -3.33 20.61
C LEU A 91 8.38 -3.57 21.22
N GLY A 92 9.06 -2.54 21.72
CA GLY A 92 10.40 -2.64 22.29
C GLY A 92 11.49 -2.97 21.25
N LEU A 93 11.25 -2.69 19.97
CA LEU A 93 12.18 -3.03 18.89
C LEU A 93 13.17 -1.88 18.62
N SER A 94 14.43 -2.24 18.41
CA SER A 94 15.40 -1.32 17.77
C SER A 94 15.10 -1.22 16.28
N GLN A 95 15.65 -0.20 15.60
CA GLN A 95 15.51 -0.06 14.15
C GLN A 95 16.13 -1.27 13.42
N ALA A 96 17.30 -1.74 13.87
CA ALA A 96 17.94 -2.95 13.33
C ALA A 96 17.06 -4.20 13.53
N ALA A 97 16.48 -4.39 14.72
CA ALA A 97 15.61 -5.54 14.98
C ALA A 97 14.32 -5.52 14.15
N LEU A 98 13.77 -4.34 13.85
CA LEU A 98 12.65 -4.23 12.92
C LEU A 98 13.12 -4.57 11.49
N ALA A 99 14.24 -4.00 11.04
CA ALA A 99 14.79 -4.23 9.71
C ALA A 99 15.04 -5.72 9.44
N ASP A 100 15.64 -6.44 10.40
CA ASP A 100 15.87 -7.89 10.32
C ASP A 100 14.56 -8.67 10.10
N ARG A 101 13.46 -8.27 10.76
CA ARG A 101 12.15 -8.94 10.63
C ARG A 101 11.51 -8.74 9.27
N ILE A 102 11.78 -7.62 8.61
CA ILE A 102 11.27 -7.32 7.28
C ILE A 102 12.28 -7.63 6.17
N GLY A 103 13.45 -8.19 6.51
CA GLY A 103 14.47 -8.62 5.55
C GLY A 103 15.30 -7.47 4.94
N PHE A 104 15.50 -6.37 5.68
CA PHE A 104 16.24 -5.20 5.23
C PHE A 104 17.41 -4.85 6.16
N GLU A 105 18.32 -4.00 5.67
CA GLU A 105 19.37 -3.40 6.49
C GLU A 105 18.82 -2.30 7.41
N ALA A 106 19.47 -2.08 8.57
CA ALA A 106 19.00 -1.16 9.60
C ALA A 106 18.76 0.29 9.10
N GLY A 107 19.50 0.75 8.10
CA GLY A 107 19.35 2.08 7.50
C GLY A 107 17.96 2.33 6.91
N VAL A 108 17.33 1.28 6.39
CA VAL A 108 16.00 1.36 5.76
C VAL A 108 14.93 1.82 6.75
N VAL A 109 14.95 1.31 7.98
CA VAL A 109 13.98 1.73 9.01
C VAL A 109 14.19 3.17 9.43
N ALA A 110 15.45 3.62 9.50
CA ALA A 110 15.74 5.03 9.79
C ALA A 110 15.20 5.95 8.69
N ASP A 111 15.29 5.54 7.42
CA ASP A 111 14.72 6.29 6.31
C ASP A 111 13.18 6.31 6.34
N ILE A 112 12.53 5.17 6.59
CA ILE A 112 11.06 5.06 6.75
C ILE A 112 10.57 5.99 7.86
N GLU A 113 11.26 6.04 8.99
CA GLU A 113 10.85 6.88 10.12
C GLU A 113 11.14 8.35 9.91
N ARG A 114 12.04 8.72 8.99
CA ARG A 114 12.42 10.10 8.72
C ARG A 114 11.58 10.73 7.61
N ASP A 115 11.25 9.96 6.58
CA ASP A 115 10.61 10.45 5.36
C ASP A 115 9.14 9.95 5.25
N PRO A 116 8.15 10.85 5.26
CA PRO A 116 6.73 10.49 5.16
C PRO A 116 6.35 9.75 3.87
N ASP A 117 7.15 9.92 2.81
CA ASP A 117 6.89 9.38 1.48
C ASP A 117 7.77 8.17 1.15
N TYR A 118 8.66 7.72 2.05
CA TYR A 118 9.57 6.61 1.75
C TYR A 118 8.85 5.32 1.30
N LEU A 119 7.70 5.03 1.92
CA LEU A 119 6.89 3.86 1.59
C LEU A 119 6.21 3.96 0.20
N GLU A 120 6.15 5.14 -0.41
CA GLU A 120 5.58 5.31 -1.76
C GLU A 120 6.38 4.57 -2.84
N GLY A 121 7.68 4.35 -2.60
CA GLY A 121 8.57 3.59 -3.48
C GLY A 121 8.54 2.07 -3.28
N TRP A 122 7.85 1.59 -2.25
CA TRP A 122 7.75 0.15 -1.96
C TRP A 122 6.57 -0.49 -2.69
N SER A 123 6.67 -1.79 -2.99
CA SER A 123 5.50 -2.54 -3.44
C SER A 123 4.50 -2.70 -2.29
N ALA A 124 3.21 -2.88 -2.62
CA ALA A 124 2.18 -3.09 -1.61
C ALA A 124 2.54 -4.26 -0.68
N GLY A 125 3.06 -5.37 -1.22
CA GLY A 125 3.47 -6.54 -0.47
C GLY A 125 4.50 -6.24 0.62
N LEU A 126 5.51 -5.40 0.34
CA LEU A 126 6.49 -4.99 1.36
C LEU A 126 5.84 -4.15 2.46
N VAL A 127 4.91 -3.26 2.10
CA VAL A 127 4.16 -2.45 3.07
C VAL A 127 3.23 -3.33 3.92
N LEU A 128 2.66 -4.39 3.34
CA LEU A 128 1.85 -5.39 4.06
C LEU A 128 2.69 -6.17 5.06
N SER A 129 3.88 -6.64 4.67
CA SER A 129 4.81 -7.31 5.59
C SER A 129 5.20 -6.41 6.76
N LEU A 130 5.46 -5.12 6.49
CA LEU A 130 5.72 -4.15 7.55
C LEU A 130 4.51 -3.96 8.49
N ALA A 131 3.31 -3.86 7.92
CA ALA A 131 2.07 -3.72 8.71
C ALA A 131 1.83 -4.92 9.62
N GLU A 132 2.07 -6.13 9.11
CA GLU A 132 1.97 -7.38 9.86
C GLU A 132 2.95 -7.40 11.04
N VAL A 133 4.24 -7.11 10.81
CA VAL A 133 5.26 -7.09 11.86
C VAL A 133 4.96 -6.07 12.96
N LEU A 134 4.40 -4.91 12.59
CA LEU A 134 4.04 -3.85 13.53
C LEU A 134 2.67 -4.05 14.21
N GLY A 135 1.92 -5.06 13.78
CA GLY A 135 0.56 -5.34 14.25
C GLY A 135 -0.38 -4.16 14.02
N VAL A 136 -0.26 -3.48 12.87
CA VAL A 136 -1.14 -2.38 12.48
C VAL A 136 -2.05 -2.78 11.33
N PRO A 137 -3.27 -2.22 11.25
CA PRO A 137 -4.13 -2.46 10.10
C PRO A 137 -3.45 -2.01 8.79
N PRO A 138 -3.41 -2.87 7.74
CA PRO A 138 -2.73 -2.55 6.47
C PRO A 138 -3.13 -1.21 5.85
N GLN A 139 -4.42 -0.86 5.93
CA GLN A 139 -4.96 0.40 5.41
C GLN A 139 -4.27 1.65 5.96
N VAL A 140 -3.69 1.58 7.17
CA VAL A 140 -2.95 2.68 7.79
C VAL A 140 -1.64 2.93 7.04
N LEU A 141 -0.85 1.88 6.79
CA LEU A 141 0.44 2.02 6.08
C LEU A 141 0.28 2.13 4.56
N LEU A 142 -0.81 1.60 4.00
CA LEU A 142 -1.15 1.82 2.59
C LEU A 142 -1.67 3.24 2.33
N ASP A 143 -2.10 3.97 3.37
CA ASP A 143 -2.77 5.29 3.25
C ASP A 143 -3.94 5.26 2.26
N VAL A 144 -4.81 4.26 2.46
CA VAL A 144 -6.02 4.04 1.66
C VAL A 144 -7.25 4.05 2.54
N ARG A 145 -8.32 4.68 2.06
CA ARG A 145 -9.62 4.71 2.74
C ARG A 145 -10.52 3.63 2.15
N CYS A 146 -11.23 2.92 3.01
CA CYS A 146 -12.27 2.00 2.58
C CYS A 146 -13.47 2.78 2.04
N ARG A 147 -13.90 2.50 0.80
CA ARG A 147 -15.10 3.16 0.24
C ARG A 147 -16.41 2.81 0.95
N LYS A 148 -16.44 1.71 1.70
CA LYS A 148 -17.64 1.24 2.41
C LYS A 148 -17.90 2.03 3.69
N CYS A 149 -16.85 2.33 4.48
CA CYS A 149 -16.99 3.04 5.76
C CYS A 149 -16.32 4.41 5.80
N GLY A 150 -15.59 4.81 4.76
CA GLY A 150 -14.87 6.08 4.66
C GLY A 150 -13.66 6.21 5.59
N ARG A 151 -13.28 5.14 6.28
CA ARG A 151 -12.14 5.07 7.21
C ARG A 151 -10.95 4.38 6.57
#